data_AF-A0AAN0IJL8-F1
#
_entry.id   AF-A0AAN0IJL8-F1
#
_cell.length_a   1.000
_cell.length_b   1.000
_cell.length_c   1.000
_cell.angle_alpha   90.00
_cell.angle_beta   90.00
_cell.angle_gamma   90.00
#
_symmetry.space_group_name_H-M   'P 1'
#
loop_
_entity.id
_entity.type
_entity.pdbx_description
1 polymer ?
#
loop_
_entity_poly.entity_id
_entity_poly.type
_entity_poly.pdbx_seq_one_letter_code
_entity_poly.pdbx_strand_id
1 'polypeptide(L)'
;GNVSGLARCATVYSVRVLDCNGRGPYSVIIDGLNYAAIRIKDSNRPAVIVMSLGGSFSSSLNQVVSNVVNQGIPVVTSAGNNRGNACSRSPASNPGAITVGSTLIGDYINFNTNAGPCVDIFAPGAYVTAASHTCSTCSCTKVVSGTSMAAALVTGAVALLLEKEPLSSPDSIADELKYNCLKNTINLIFLDPSYKSNTNNCFLHIKKCTDVCDITPTSTSIMTRTRPSIYVTTAEHTTFSTAITTIAKSTTLTCATTSTNTVTVTDDATLICNSTSTHHATKIHNSTSTHHITTTYHTTATRYTSSICNTTSTHH
;
A
#
# COMPACT_ATOMS: atom_id res chain seq x y z
N GLY A 1 -8.19 1.49 -3.32
CA GLY A 1 -7.11 1.41 -4.32
C GLY A 1 -7.67 1.29 -5.73
N ASN A 2 -8.37 0.19 -6.01
CA ASN A 2 -8.61 -0.32 -7.38
C ASN A 2 -9.28 0.63 -8.39
N VAL A 3 -10.03 1.65 -7.96
CA VAL A 3 -10.71 2.59 -8.86
C VAL A 3 -9.96 3.93 -8.95
N SER A 4 -9.81 4.62 -7.82
CA SER A 4 -9.32 6.01 -7.75
C SER A 4 -8.14 6.24 -6.81
N GLY A 5 -7.48 5.16 -6.33
CA GLY A 5 -6.28 5.28 -5.51
C GLY A 5 -5.06 5.65 -6.35
N LEU A 6 -4.17 6.47 -5.79
CA LEU A 6 -2.94 6.89 -6.46
C LEU A 6 -1.88 5.78 -6.50
N ALA A 7 -1.60 5.13 -5.37
CA ALA A 7 -0.76 3.93 -5.29
C ALA A 7 -1.67 2.70 -5.19
N ARG A 8 -2.01 2.08 -6.34
CA ARG A 8 -3.09 1.07 -6.37
C ARG A 8 -2.70 -0.24 -5.72
N CYS A 9 -1.42 -0.59 -5.78
CA CYS A 9 -0.86 -1.81 -5.20
C CYS A 9 -0.41 -1.67 -3.73
N ALA A 10 -0.50 -0.47 -3.14
CA ALA A 10 -0.13 -0.28 -1.74
C ALA A 10 -1.06 -1.05 -0.79
N THR A 11 -0.48 -1.81 0.15
CA THR A 11 -1.22 -2.47 1.23
C THR A 11 -1.60 -1.45 2.30
N VAL A 12 -2.89 -1.39 2.69
CA VAL A 12 -3.37 -0.45 3.71
C VAL A 12 -3.60 -1.18 5.03
N TYR A 13 -2.98 -0.66 6.11
CA TYR A 13 -3.20 -1.11 7.48
C TYR A 13 -3.97 -0.03 8.26
N SER A 14 -5.05 -0.42 8.94
CA SER A 14 -5.86 0.51 9.74
C SER A 14 -5.49 0.44 11.23
N VAL A 15 -5.17 1.58 11.82
CA VAL A 15 -5.01 1.75 13.28
C VAL A 15 -6.09 2.71 13.76
N ARG A 16 -7.08 2.18 14.47
CA ARG A 16 -8.22 2.97 14.95
C ARG A 16 -7.84 3.79 16.18
N VAL A 17 -7.75 5.11 16.01
CA VAL A 17 -7.48 6.07 17.11
C VAL A 17 -8.61 7.07 17.34
N LEU A 18 -9.67 7.02 16.53
CA LEU A 18 -10.85 7.88 16.65
C LEU A 18 -12.12 7.04 16.91
N ASP A 19 -13.04 7.63 17.65
CA ASP A 19 -14.37 7.12 17.90
C ASP A 19 -15.31 7.31 16.69
N CYS A 20 -16.58 6.92 16.84
CA CYS A 20 -17.58 7.03 15.78
C CYS A 20 -17.92 8.48 15.37
N ASN A 21 -17.57 9.46 16.21
CA ASN A 21 -17.75 10.89 15.95
C ASN A 21 -16.47 11.55 15.41
N GLY A 22 -15.43 10.77 15.11
CA GLY A 22 -14.15 11.28 14.64
C GLY A 22 -13.32 11.96 15.74
N ARG A 23 -13.55 11.62 17.01
CA ARG A 23 -12.84 12.21 18.16
C ARG A 23 -11.91 11.18 18.79
N GLY A 24 -10.75 11.63 19.29
CA GLY A 24 -9.82 10.80 20.03
C GLY A 24 -8.90 11.65 20.90
N PRO A 25 -8.60 11.24 22.14
CA PRO A 25 -7.63 11.93 22.98
C PRO A 25 -6.22 11.73 22.43
N TYR A 26 -5.31 12.69 22.67
CA TYR A 26 -3.94 12.58 22.19
C TYR A 26 -3.19 11.37 22.72
N SER A 27 -3.50 10.89 23.93
CA SER A 27 -2.93 9.65 24.47
C SER A 27 -3.18 8.46 23.56
N VAL A 28 -4.43 8.27 23.11
CA VAL A 28 -4.80 7.16 22.20
C VAL A 28 -4.17 7.33 20.82
N ILE A 29 -4.05 8.56 20.33
CA ILE A 29 -3.37 8.84 19.05
C ILE A 29 -1.88 8.50 19.16
N ILE A 30 -1.23 8.87 20.26
CA ILE A 30 0.18 8.55 20.56
C ILE A 30 0.38 7.04 20.66
N ASP A 31 -0.50 6.32 21.39
CA ASP A 31 -0.43 4.86 21.52
C ASP A 31 -0.58 4.17 20.16
N GLY A 32 -1.52 4.64 19.33
CA GLY A 32 -1.71 4.14 17.97
C GLY A 32 -0.50 4.40 17.06
N LEU A 33 0.13 5.57 17.18
CA LEU A 33 1.33 5.91 16.41
C LEU A 33 2.53 5.04 16.82
N ASN A 34 2.74 4.84 18.13
CA ASN A 34 3.77 3.93 18.64
C ASN A 34 3.52 2.49 18.17
N TYR A 35 2.27 2.02 18.26
CA TYR A 35 1.88 0.70 17.76
C TYR A 35 2.21 0.54 16.27
N ALA A 36 1.83 1.52 15.43
CA ALA A 36 2.12 1.49 14.00
C ALA A 36 3.62 1.43 13.71
N ALA A 37 4.42 2.26 14.39
CA ALA A 37 5.87 2.29 14.22
C ALA A 37 6.54 0.95 14.56
N ILE A 38 6.12 0.29 15.65
CA ILE A 38 6.58 -1.04 16.02
C ILE A 38 6.25 -2.05 14.92
N ARG A 39 5.00 -2.07 14.43
CA ARG A 39 4.57 -3.02 13.39
C ARG A 39 5.28 -2.81 12.06
N ILE A 40 5.57 -1.57 11.69
CA ILE A 40 6.33 -1.26 10.47
C ILE A 40 7.73 -1.85 10.59
N LYS A 41 8.41 -1.65 11.72
CA LYS A 41 9.73 -2.24 11.98
C LYS A 41 9.69 -3.77 11.94
N ASP A 42 8.71 -4.40 12.57
CA ASP A 42 8.57 -5.87 12.54
C ASP A 42 8.39 -6.42 11.11
N SER A 43 7.80 -5.63 10.21
CA SER A 43 7.48 -6.07 8.85
C SER A 43 8.66 -6.01 7.88
N ASN A 44 9.71 -5.22 8.18
CA ASN A 44 10.80 -4.89 7.26
C ASN A 44 10.34 -4.42 5.86
N ARG A 45 9.14 -3.85 5.73
CA ARG A 45 8.62 -3.28 4.49
C ARG A 45 8.69 -1.76 4.56
N PRO A 46 9.01 -1.07 3.44
CA PRO A 46 8.87 0.37 3.37
C PRO A 46 7.41 0.75 3.64
N ALA A 47 7.19 1.73 4.49
CA ALA A 47 5.86 2.15 4.91
C ALA A 47 5.81 3.65 5.18
N VAL A 48 4.63 4.23 4.96
CA VAL A 48 4.31 5.62 5.29
C VAL A 48 3.09 5.64 6.21
N ILE A 49 3.14 6.50 7.22
CA ILE A 49 2.00 6.72 8.13
C ILE A 49 1.26 7.97 7.69
N VAL A 50 -0.06 7.86 7.51
CA VAL A 50 -0.93 9.02 7.30
C VAL A 50 -1.72 9.34 8.55
N MET A 51 -1.63 10.59 8.99
CA MET A 51 -2.38 11.16 10.10
C MET A 51 -3.36 12.20 9.56
N SER A 52 -4.44 11.73 8.93
CA SER A 52 -5.54 12.57 8.44
C SER A 52 -6.47 13.05 9.56
N LEU A 53 -5.86 13.55 10.64
CA LEU A 53 -6.46 14.03 11.88
C LEU A 53 -5.68 15.25 12.38
N GLY A 54 -6.21 15.92 13.41
CA GLY A 54 -5.47 16.98 14.07
C GLY A 54 -6.29 17.67 15.15
N GLY A 55 -5.61 18.48 15.94
CA GLY A 55 -6.23 19.33 16.96
C GLY A 55 -5.29 20.46 17.36
N SER A 56 -5.50 21.06 18.53
CA SER A 56 -4.62 22.12 19.06
C SER A 56 -3.17 21.65 19.18
N PHE A 57 -2.24 22.60 19.23
CA PHE A 57 -0.83 22.27 19.42
C PHE A 57 -0.62 21.35 20.64
N SER A 58 0.20 20.32 20.45
CA SER A 58 0.58 19.34 21.47
C SER A 58 2.05 18.97 21.28
N SER A 59 2.88 19.42 22.22
CA SER A 59 4.32 19.10 22.23
C SER A 59 4.57 17.60 22.36
N SER A 60 3.76 16.89 23.13
CA SER A 60 3.88 15.43 23.31
C SER A 60 3.59 14.67 22.02
N LEU A 61 2.52 15.04 21.29
CA LEU A 61 2.23 14.42 20.00
C LEU A 61 3.34 14.73 18.98
N ASN A 62 3.79 15.98 18.90
CA ASN A 62 4.88 16.36 18.00
C ASN A 62 6.17 15.58 18.34
N GLN A 63 6.52 15.42 19.61
CA GLN A 63 7.71 14.65 20.00
C GLN A 63 7.63 13.20 19.52
N VAL A 64 6.47 12.56 19.65
CA VAL A 64 6.29 11.18 19.19
C VAL A 64 6.37 11.08 17.67
N VAL A 65 5.80 12.04 16.94
CA VAL A 65 5.95 12.12 15.47
C VAL A 65 7.42 12.25 15.08
N SER A 66 8.18 13.15 15.73
CA SER A 66 9.63 13.26 15.49
C SER A 66 10.36 11.95 15.78
N ASN A 67 10.01 11.25 16.85
CA ASN A 67 10.62 9.95 17.16
C ASN A 67 10.32 8.90 16.07
N VAL A 68 9.12 8.92 15.47
CA VAL A 68 8.76 8.00 14.37
C VAL A 68 9.49 8.35 13.08
N VAL A 69 9.56 9.64 12.75
CA VAL A 69 10.32 10.13 11.58
C VAL A 69 11.80 9.79 11.72
N ASN A 70 12.39 9.98 12.90
CA ASN A 70 13.79 9.61 13.19
C ASN A 70 14.06 8.10 13.11
N GLN A 71 13.02 7.27 13.11
CA GLN A 71 13.14 5.83 12.86
C GLN A 71 13.12 5.47 11.37
N GLY A 72 13.11 6.47 10.47
CA GLY A 72 13.09 6.28 9.02
C GLY A 72 11.67 6.09 8.45
N ILE A 73 10.62 6.37 9.22
CA ILE A 73 9.23 6.19 8.78
C ILE A 73 8.63 7.54 8.41
N PRO A 74 8.35 7.80 7.12
CA PRO A 74 7.69 9.04 6.70
C PRO A 74 6.30 9.17 7.33
N VAL A 75 6.00 10.38 7.81
CA VAL A 75 4.68 10.73 8.36
C VAL A 75 4.07 11.84 7.51
N VAL A 76 2.89 11.60 6.95
CA VAL A 76 2.10 12.60 6.23
C VAL A 76 0.93 13.02 7.11
N THR A 77 0.73 14.33 7.29
CA THR A 77 -0.36 14.86 8.13
C THR A 77 -1.19 15.89 7.38
N SER A 78 -2.43 16.05 7.81
CA SER A 78 -3.32 17.09 7.30
C SER A 78 -3.03 18.45 7.97
N ALA A 79 -3.06 19.55 7.21
CA ALA A 79 -2.83 20.90 7.76
C ALA A 79 -3.96 21.39 8.70
N GLY A 80 -5.19 20.89 8.48
CA GLY A 80 -6.40 21.27 9.21
C GLY A 80 -7.37 22.12 8.37
N ASN A 81 -8.62 22.22 8.81
CA ASN A 81 -9.74 22.77 8.03
C ASN A 81 -10.41 23.98 8.72
N ASN A 82 -9.62 24.88 9.32
CA ASN A 82 -10.12 26.00 10.12
C ASN A 82 -9.71 27.38 9.59
N ARG A 83 -9.15 27.47 8.38
CA ARG A 83 -8.65 28.74 7.78
C ARG A 83 -7.58 29.43 8.62
N GLY A 84 -6.87 28.67 9.46
CA GLY A 84 -5.92 29.20 10.42
C GLY A 84 -4.48 28.82 10.12
N ASN A 85 -3.60 29.10 11.08
CA ASN A 85 -2.20 28.71 11.03
C ASN A 85 -2.02 27.20 11.29
N ALA A 86 -1.44 26.46 10.34
CA ALA A 86 -1.10 25.05 10.52
C ALA A 86 -0.11 24.83 11.68
N CYS A 87 0.76 25.81 11.95
CA CYS A 87 1.73 25.75 13.04
C CYS A 87 1.12 25.77 14.44
N SER A 88 -0.17 26.12 14.60
CA SER A 88 -0.87 26.04 15.88
C SER A 88 -1.60 24.71 16.10
N ARG A 89 -1.37 23.72 15.23
CA ARG A 89 -2.06 22.44 15.22
C ARG A 89 -1.07 21.29 15.29
N SER A 90 -1.45 20.19 15.93
CA SER A 90 -0.64 18.96 15.93
C SER A 90 -1.40 17.82 15.27
N PRO A 91 -0.74 17.01 14.42
CA PRO A 91 0.71 16.99 14.17
C PRO A 91 1.22 17.94 13.08
N ALA A 92 0.37 18.78 12.49
CA ALA A 92 0.72 19.72 11.40
C ALA A 92 1.88 20.70 11.69
N SER A 93 2.16 20.98 12.95
CA SER A 93 3.27 21.86 13.38
C SER A 93 4.61 21.12 13.52
N ASN A 94 4.64 19.80 13.35
CA ASN A 94 5.87 19.03 13.44
C ASN A 94 6.70 19.22 12.15
N PRO A 95 7.96 19.69 12.25
CA PRO A 95 8.78 19.99 11.07
C PRO A 95 9.28 18.73 10.32
N GLY A 96 9.24 17.55 10.95
CA GLY A 96 9.59 16.28 10.31
C GLY A 96 8.40 15.58 9.62
N ALA A 97 7.17 16.05 9.86
CA ALA A 97 6.00 15.53 9.17
C ALA A 97 5.76 16.31 7.87
N ILE A 98 5.36 15.60 6.82
CA ILE A 98 4.92 16.21 5.57
C ILE A 98 3.49 16.72 5.77
N THR A 99 3.35 18.03 5.95
CA THR A 99 2.07 18.67 6.25
C THR A 99 1.38 19.15 4.98
N VAL A 100 0.15 18.68 4.78
CA VAL A 100 -0.54 18.81 3.49
C VAL A 100 -1.76 19.72 3.58
N GLY A 101 -1.73 20.80 2.80
CA GLY A 101 -2.86 21.68 2.55
C GLY A 101 -3.78 21.17 1.43
N SER A 102 -5.00 21.70 1.36
CA SER A 102 -5.99 21.29 0.35
C SER A 102 -6.18 22.35 -0.73
N THR A 103 -6.30 21.89 -1.98
CA THR A 103 -6.82 22.67 -3.11
C THR A 103 -8.19 22.14 -3.57
N LEU A 104 -8.88 22.92 -4.39
CA LEU A 104 -10.04 22.50 -5.17
C LEU A 104 -9.74 22.57 -6.68
N ILE A 105 -10.72 22.16 -7.48
CA ILE A 105 -10.63 22.18 -8.94
C ILE A 105 -10.32 23.59 -9.48
N GLY A 106 -9.50 23.68 -10.54
CA GLY A 106 -9.04 24.94 -11.12
C GLY A 106 -7.87 25.58 -10.36
N ASP A 107 -7.09 24.78 -9.64
CA ASP A 107 -5.90 25.19 -8.88
C ASP A 107 -6.17 26.27 -7.81
N TYR A 108 -7.42 26.45 -7.37
CA TYR A 108 -7.72 27.33 -6.26
C TYR A 108 -7.37 26.67 -4.92
N ILE A 109 -6.86 27.46 -3.99
CA ILE A 109 -6.72 27.02 -2.61
C ILE A 109 -8.09 26.73 -2.01
N ASN A 110 -8.23 25.61 -1.29
CA ASN A 110 -9.48 25.29 -0.62
C ASN A 110 -9.74 26.31 0.49
N PHE A 111 -10.90 26.97 0.43
CA PHE A 111 -11.27 28.05 1.35
C PHE A 111 -11.07 27.71 2.84
N ASN A 112 -11.29 26.45 3.24
CA ASN A 112 -11.19 26.01 4.63
C ASN A 112 -9.79 25.55 5.07
N THR A 113 -8.83 25.40 4.15
CA THR A 113 -7.51 24.86 4.50
C THR A 113 -6.77 25.78 5.47
N ASN A 114 -6.07 25.18 6.43
CA ASN A 114 -5.03 25.88 7.16
C ASN A 114 -3.81 26.12 6.25
N ALA A 115 -3.01 27.11 6.61
CA ALA A 115 -1.87 27.60 5.85
C ALA A 115 -0.73 28.07 6.78
N GLY A 116 0.29 28.70 6.21
CA GLY A 116 1.47 29.17 6.91
C GLY A 116 2.72 28.32 6.65
N PRO A 117 3.84 28.63 7.31
CA PRO A 117 5.14 28.04 7.01
C PRO A 117 5.26 26.56 7.37
N CYS A 118 4.34 26.03 8.18
CA CYS A 118 4.29 24.60 8.49
C CYS A 118 3.59 23.77 7.41
N VAL A 119 3.06 24.37 6.33
CA VAL A 119 2.51 23.60 5.20
C VAL A 119 3.60 23.37 4.16
N ASP A 120 3.94 22.11 3.92
CA ASP A 120 4.99 21.72 2.97
C ASP A 120 4.50 21.71 1.53
N ILE A 121 3.29 21.20 1.31
CA ILE A 121 2.75 20.94 -0.03
C ILE A 121 1.23 20.97 0.00
N PHE A 122 0.62 21.21 -1.15
CA PHE A 122 -0.82 21.14 -1.35
C PHE A 122 -1.19 20.02 -2.32
N ALA A 123 -2.36 19.44 -2.13
CA ALA A 123 -2.91 18.46 -3.04
C ALA A 123 -4.43 18.61 -3.17
N PRO A 124 -5.04 18.06 -4.25
CA PRO A 124 -6.49 17.98 -4.38
C PRO A 124 -7.14 17.40 -3.12
N GLY A 125 -8.02 18.18 -2.51
CA GLY A 125 -8.69 17.77 -1.27
C GLY A 125 -10.14 18.20 -1.17
N ALA A 126 -10.66 19.04 -2.07
CA ALA A 126 -12.08 19.36 -2.15
C ALA A 126 -12.79 18.53 -3.23
N TYR A 127 -14.02 18.13 -2.95
CA TYR A 127 -14.89 17.38 -3.85
C TYR A 127 -14.25 16.08 -4.39
N VAL A 128 -13.49 15.40 -3.53
CA VAL A 128 -12.81 14.14 -3.86
C VAL A 128 -13.79 12.98 -3.73
N THR A 129 -13.87 12.14 -4.76
CA THR A 129 -14.65 10.89 -4.71
C THR A 129 -13.86 9.82 -3.97
N ALA A 130 -14.36 9.37 -2.83
CA ALA A 130 -13.74 8.36 -1.98
C ALA A 130 -14.70 7.18 -1.71
N ALA A 131 -14.15 6.06 -1.26
CA ALA A 131 -14.96 4.92 -0.82
C ALA A 131 -15.90 5.31 0.33
N SER A 132 -17.12 4.77 0.32
CA SER A 132 -18.12 5.00 1.36
C SER A 132 -18.45 3.73 2.14
N HIS A 133 -18.68 3.86 3.44
CA HIS A 133 -19.14 2.77 4.31
C HIS A 133 -20.67 2.75 4.47
N THR A 134 -21.40 3.63 3.76
CA THR A 134 -22.85 3.83 3.93
C THR A 134 -23.69 2.87 3.11
N CYS A 135 -23.07 2.01 2.29
CA CYS A 135 -23.78 0.94 1.59
C CYS A 135 -22.98 -0.37 1.64
N SER A 136 -23.69 -1.49 1.43
CA SER A 136 -23.17 -2.85 1.61
C SER A 136 -22.32 -3.36 0.44
N THR A 137 -22.23 -2.61 -0.66
CA THR A 137 -21.45 -3.00 -1.86
C THR A 137 -20.03 -2.43 -1.82
N CYS A 138 -19.06 -3.20 -2.30
CA CYS A 138 -17.65 -2.79 -2.38
C CYS A 138 -17.37 -1.59 -3.32
N SER A 139 -18.36 -1.17 -4.12
CA SER A 139 -18.25 -0.05 -5.08
C SER A 139 -18.88 1.25 -4.56
N CYS A 140 -19.24 1.33 -3.28
CA CYS A 140 -19.85 2.52 -2.70
C CYS A 140 -18.89 3.70 -2.71
N THR A 141 -19.33 4.85 -3.20
CA THR A 141 -18.55 6.09 -3.17
C THR A 141 -19.32 7.24 -2.54
N LYS A 142 -18.58 8.23 -2.05
CA LYS A 142 -19.10 9.52 -1.59
C LYS A 142 -18.13 10.63 -1.95
N VAL A 143 -18.67 11.83 -2.14
CA VAL A 143 -17.86 13.04 -2.34
C VAL A 143 -17.55 13.64 -0.97
N VAL A 144 -16.27 13.87 -0.69
CA VAL A 144 -15.77 14.42 0.57
C VAL A 144 -14.73 15.50 0.31
N SER A 145 -14.60 16.42 1.28
CA SER A 145 -13.70 17.57 1.19
C SER A 145 -12.90 17.73 2.48
N GLY A 146 -11.61 18.04 2.36
CA GLY A 146 -10.75 18.45 3.46
C GLY A 146 -9.28 18.12 3.25
N THR A 147 -8.41 18.68 4.09
CA THR A 147 -6.97 18.36 4.13
C THR A 147 -6.70 16.88 4.40
N SER A 148 -7.65 16.15 4.99
CA SER A 148 -7.58 14.69 5.16
C SER A 148 -7.49 13.93 3.83
N MET A 149 -8.20 14.40 2.79
CA MET A 149 -8.16 13.81 1.44
C MET A 149 -6.87 14.18 0.73
N ALA A 150 -6.43 15.44 0.86
CA ALA A 150 -5.16 15.91 0.31
C ALA A 150 -3.97 15.12 0.90
N ALA A 151 -3.93 14.94 2.23
CA ALA A 151 -2.93 14.15 2.91
C ALA A 151 -2.92 12.68 2.45
N ALA A 152 -4.09 12.07 2.25
CA ALA A 152 -4.19 10.72 1.70
C ALA A 152 -3.62 10.62 0.29
N LEU A 153 -3.81 11.65 -0.55
CA LEU A 153 -3.23 11.68 -1.90
C LEU A 153 -1.70 11.79 -1.86
N VAL A 154 -1.15 12.71 -1.05
CA VAL A 154 0.31 12.81 -0.86
C VAL A 154 0.89 11.52 -0.28
N THR A 155 0.17 10.84 0.61
CA THR A 155 0.58 9.52 1.12
C THR A 155 0.72 8.49 0.01
N GLY A 156 -0.17 8.50 -0.99
CA GLY A 156 -0.03 7.68 -2.19
C GLY A 156 1.23 8.02 -2.99
N ALA A 157 1.56 9.31 -3.11
CA ALA A 157 2.79 9.75 -3.76
C ALA A 157 4.04 9.23 -3.03
N VAL A 158 4.05 9.35 -1.70
CA VAL A 158 5.11 8.81 -0.84
C VAL A 158 5.25 7.30 -1.01
N ALA A 159 4.14 6.56 -1.08
CA ALA A 159 4.16 5.12 -1.31
C ALA A 159 4.81 4.75 -2.66
N LEU A 160 4.53 5.50 -3.73
CA LEU A 160 5.17 5.29 -5.04
C LEU A 160 6.67 5.63 -5.01
N LEU A 161 7.07 6.68 -4.28
CA LEU A 161 8.48 7.01 -4.08
C LEU A 161 9.22 5.90 -3.31
N LEU A 162 8.59 5.38 -2.25
CA LEU A 162 9.11 4.25 -1.47
C LEU A 162 9.11 2.93 -2.25
N GLU A 163 8.21 2.73 -3.21
CA GLU A 163 8.26 1.57 -4.10
C GLU A 163 9.50 1.64 -5.01
N LYS A 164 9.77 2.82 -5.58
CA LYS A 164 10.93 3.05 -6.44
C LYS A 164 12.26 2.98 -5.66
N GLU A 165 12.31 3.59 -4.47
CA GLU A 165 13.51 3.68 -3.63
C GLU A 165 13.16 3.33 -2.17
N PRO A 166 13.10 2.03 -1.82
CA PRO A 166 12.62 1.54 -0.50
C PRO A 166 13.39 1.99 0.73
N LEU A 167 14.61 2.48 0.55
CA LEU A 167 15.49 2.93 1.64
C LEU A 167 15.57 4.46 1.75
N SER A 168 14.76 5.19 0.98
CA SER A 168 14.74 6.65 1.03
C SER A 168 14.29 7.16 2.40
N SER A 169 15.06 8.09 2.94
CA SER A 169 14.78 8.71 4.24
C SER A 169 13.53 9.61 4.16
N PRO A 170 12.85 9.86 5.28
CA PRO A 170 11.74 10.81 5.32
C PRO A 170 12.08 12.20 4.77
N ASP A 171 13.27 12.72 5.07
CA ASP A 171 13.74 14.02 4.57
C ASP A 171 13.94 13.99 3.05
N SER A 172 14.59 12.95 2.53
CA SER A 172 14.76 12.77 1.08
C SER A 172 13.42 12.68 0.34
N ILE A 173 12.43 12.02 0.93
CA ILE A 173 11.07 11.92 0.37
C ILE A 173 10.39 13.30 0.38
N ALA A 174 10.49 14.05 1.48
CA ALA A 174 9.92 15.39 1.57
C ALA A 174 10.56 16.34 0.55
N ASP A 175 11.88 16.26 0.37
CA ASP A 175 12.62 17.03 -0.62
C ASP A 175 12.23 16.67 -2.05
N GLU A 176 12.09 15.37 -2.37
CA GLU A 176 11.68 14.91 -3.71
C GLU A 176 10.26 15.40 -4.06
N LEU A 177 9.33 15.39 -3.09
CA LEU A 177 7.99 15.95 -3.27
C LEU A 177 8.05 17.46 -3.55
N LYS A 178 8.84 18.22 -2.78
CA LYS A 178 9.00 19.68 -2.93
C LYS A 178 9.76 20.05 -4.21
N TYR A 179 10.67 19.20 -4.65
CA TYR A 179 11.43 19.39 -5.89
C TYR A 179 10.52 19.21 -7.12
N ASN A 180 9.66 18.19 -7.11
CA ASN A 180 8.80 17.87 -8.25
C ASN A 180 7.49 18.65 -8.32
N CYS A 181 7.07 19.33 -7.24
CA CYS A 181 5.80 20.03 -7.21
C CYS A 181 5.71 21.17 -8.25
N LEU A 182 4.49 21.47 -8.68
CA LEU A 182 4.22 22.63 -9.53
C LEU A 182 4.22 23.89 -8.67
N LYS A 183 5.33 24.61 -8.70
CA LYS A 183 5.54 25.83 -7.92
C LYS A 183 4.68 26.98 -8.45
N ASN A 184 4.11 27.77 -7.54
CA ASN A 184 3.37 29.01 -7.84
C ASN A 184 2.17 28.84 -8.79
N THR A 185 1.59 27.64 -8.85
CA THR A 185 0.41 27.36 -9.68
C THR A 185 -0.91 27.57 -8.94
N ILE A 186 -0.88 27.50 -7.60
CA ILE A 186 -2.10 27.60 -6.79
C ILE A 186 -2.56 29.04 -6.72
N ASN A 187 -3.82 29.27 -7.08
CA ASN A 187 -4.48 30.54 -6.87
C ASN A 187 -4.86 30.71 -5.38
N LEU A 188 -4.13 31.58 -4.70
CA LEU A 188 -4.29 31.89 -3.28
C LEU A 188 -5.36 32.96 -2.99
N ILE A 189 -6.29 33.25 -3.92
CA ILE A 189 -7.29 34.31 -3.75
C ILE A 189 -8.12 34.16 -2.47
N PHE A 190 -8.46 32.92 -2.08
CA PHE A 190 -9.26 32.61 -0.89
C PHE A 190 -8.45 32.50 0.41
N LEU A 191 -7.12 32.61 0.32
CA LEU A 191 -6.25 32.57 1.48
C LEU A 191 -6.21 33.93 2.17
N ASP A 192 -6.15 33.92 3.51
CA ASP A 192 -5.90 35.13 4.30
C ASP A 192 -4.58 35.80 3.82
N PRO A 193 -4.58 37.12 3.55
CA PRO A 193 -3.38 37.83 3.11
C PRO A 193 -2.16 37.62 4.00
N SER A 194 -2.34 37.46 5.31
CA SER A 194 -1.24 37.23 6.27
C SER A 194 -0.51 35.91 6.07
N TYR A 195 -1.13 34.94 5.37
CA TYR A 195 -0.51 33.65 5.06
C TYR A 195 0.03 33.56 3.62
N LYS A 196 -0.31 34.49 2.73
CA LYS A 196 0.05 34.37 1.29
C LYS A 196 1.55 34.36 1.04
N SER A 197 2.31 35.15 1.79
CA SER A 197 3.77 35.28 1.59
C SER A 197 4.59 34.21 2.30
N ASN A 198 4.02 33.52 3.30
CA ASN A 198 4.73 32.54 4.12
C ASN A 198 4.22 31.10 3.96
N THR A 199 3.26 30.86 3.07
CA THR A 199 2.75 29.54 2.72
C THR A 199 3.46 29.04 1.47
N ASN A 200 4.01 27.82 1.50
CA ASN A 200 4.67 27.25 0.34
C ASN A 200 3.68 26.97 -0.80
N ASN A 201 3.76 27.70 -1.91
CA ASN A 201 2.90 27.48 -3.08
C ASN A 201 3.47 26.35 -3.95
N CYS A 202 3.23 25.12 -3.50
CA CYS A 202 3.80 23.90 -4.05
C CYS A 202 2.66 22.89 -4.23
N PHE A 203 2.23 22.66 -5.47
CA PHE A 203 1.14 21.73 -5.78
C PHE A 203 1.68 20.35 -6.13
N LEU A 204 1.18 19.30 -5.48
CA LEU A 204 1.59 17.92 -5.66
C LEU A 204 1.65 17.55 -7.14
N HIS A 205 2.80 17.08 -7.58
CA HIS A 205 3.01 16.58 -8.92
C HIS A 205 3.95 15.38 -8.90
N ILE A 206 3.54 14.34 -9.62
CA ILE A 206 4.25 13.09 -9.73
C ILE A 206 4.57 12.95 -11.20
N LYS A 207 5.85 13.10 -11.56
CA LYS A 207 6.32 12.84 -12.92
C LYS A 207 6.02 11.38 -13.24
N LYS A 208 5.34 11.12 -14.37
CA LYS A 208 4.82 9.80 -14.80
C LYS A 208 5.57 8.62 -14.13
N CYS A 209 5.03 8.13 -13.02
CA CYS A 209 5.27 6.77 -12.57
C CYS A 209 4.23 5.93 -13.30
N THR A 210 4.64 5.13 -14.28
CA THR A 210 3.81 4.01 -14.71
C THR A 210 3.70 3.07 -13.51
N ASP A 211 2.60 3.15 -12.77
CA ASP A 211 2.19 2.15 -11.79
C ASP A 211 1.89 0.87 -12.61
N VAL A 212 2.92 0.07 -12.89
CA VAL A 212 2.79 -1.22 -13.61
C VAL A 212 2.33 -2.26 -12.59
N CYS A 213 1.09 -2.11 -12.15
CA CYS A 213 0.40 -3.15 -11.42
C CYS A 213 -0.18 -4.14 -12.45
N ASP A 214 0.56 -5.20 -12.78
CA ASP A 214 -0.03 -6.41 -13.36
C ASP A 214 -0.81 -7.15 -12.26
N ILE A 215 -1.93 -6.55 -11.81
CA ILE A 215 -2.80 -7.16 -10.81
C ILE A 215 -3.63 -8.27 -11.46
N THR A 216 -3.13 -9.50 -11.36
CA THR A 216 -4.01 -10.69 -11.27
C THR A 216 -4.41 -10.82 -9.80
N PRO A 217 -5.70 -10.76 -9.43
CA PRO A 217 -6.12 -10.71 -8.04
C PRO A 217 -5.80 -12.04 -7.36
N THR A 218 -4.74 -12.09 -6.55
CA THR A 218 -4.46 -13.25 -5.71
C THR A 218 -4.11 -12.81 -4.30
N SER A 219 -4.79 -13.45 -3.34
CA SER A 219 -4.60 -13.41 -1.89
C SER A 219 -5.02 -12.14 -1.13
N THR A 220 -6.30 -12.11 -0.76
CA THR A 220 -6.78 -11.42 0.44
C THR A 220 -6.24 -12.15 1.67
N SER A 221 -5.23 -11.62 2.34
CA SER A 221 -4.81 -12.11 3.66
C SER A 221 -5.69 -11.48 4.74
N ILE A 222 -6.70 -12.23 5.18
CA ILE A 222 -7.50 -11.89 6.35
C ILE A 222 -6.65 -12.24 7.59
N MET A 223 -6.12 -11.22 8.29
CA MET A 223 -5.57 -11.41 9.63
C MET A 223 -6.72 -11.48 10.65
N THR A 224 -7.16 -12.69 10.98
CA THR A 224 -8.05 -12.92 12.14
C THR A 224 -7.26 -12.99 13.44
N ARG A 225 -7.72 -12.22 14.44
CA ARG A 225 -7.20 -12.17 15.81
C ARG A 225 -7.47 -13.49 16.54
N THR A 226 -6.45 -14.32 16.77
CA THR A 226 -6.53 -15.41 17.77
C THR A 226 -6.37 -14.81 19.17
N ARG A 227 -7.46 -14.77 19.94
CA ARG A 227 -7.38 -14.68 21.40
C ARG A 227 -7.20 -16.09 21.97
N PRO A 228 -6.40 -16.29 23.03
CA PRO A 228 -6.34 -17.56 23.72
C PRO A 228 -7.64 -17.75 24.51
N SER A 229 -8.34 -18.84 24.27
CA SER A 229 -9.41 -19.33 25.14
C SER A 229 -9.28 -20.83 25.20
N ILE A 230 -8.89 -21.32 26.38
CA ILE A 230 -8.75 -22.72 26.72
C ILE A 230 -10.15 -23.36 26.70
N TYR A 231 -10.30 -24.41 25.89
CA TYR A 231 -11.31 -25.43 26.10
C TYR A 231 -10.61 -26.79 25.98
N VAL A 232 -10.66 -27.57 27.05
CA VAL A 232 -10.29 -28.99 27.07
C VAL A 232 -11.54 -29.78 26.68
N THR A 233 -11.45 -30.58 25.63
CA THR A 233 -12.16 -31.87 25.48
C THR A 233 -11.41 -32.75 24.47
N THR A 234 -11.16 -33.99 24.89
CA THR A 234 -10.52 -35.15 24.23
C THR A 234 -11.31 -35.61 22.99
N ALA A 235 -10.85 -36.30 21.94
CA ALA A 235 -9.64 -37.01 21.49
C ALA A 235 -9.68 -36.89 19.93
N GLU A 236 -8.62 -36.94 19.12
CA GLU A 236 -7.66 -38.01 18.85
C GLU A 236 -6.45 -37.42 18.09
N HIS A 237 -5.32 -38.12 18.18
CA HIS A 237 -4.01 -37.78 17.63
C HIS A 237 -3.95 -37.71 16.11
N THR A 238 -3.26 -36.70 15.56
CA THR A 238 -2.20 -36.91 14.54
C THR A 238 -1.25 -35.72 14.53
N THR A 239 0.03 -35.99 14.75
CA THR A 239 1.19 -35.08 14.76
C THR A 239 1.57 -34.62 13.36
N PHE A 240 1.81 -33.31 13.17
CA PHE A 240 2.55 -32.78 12.01
C PHE A 240 4.04 -32.77 12.34
N SER A 241 4.85 -33.43 11.49
CA SER A 241 6.31 -33.39 11.54
C SER A 241 6.82 -32.58 10.36
N THR A 242 7.48 -31.46 10.62
CA THR A 242 8.35 -30.79 9.65
C THR A 242 9.74 -31.43 9.72
N ALA A 243 10.02 -32.38 8.83
CA ALA A 243 11.39 -32.84 8.62
C ALA A 243 11.99 -32.03 7.46
N ILE A 244 12.98 -31.19 7.76
CA ILE A 244 13.92 -30.69 6.76
C ILE A 244 14.93 -31.80 6.55
N THR A 245 14.97 -32.40 5.36
CA THR A 245 15.99 -33.40 5.03
C THR A 245 16.83 -32.89 3.87
N THR A 246 18.06 -32.52 4.17
CA THR A 246 19.09 -32.31 3.15
C THR A 246 19.53 -33.70 2.68
N ILE A 247 19.20 -34.08 1.44
CA ILE A 247 19.63 -35.36 0.87
C ILE A 247 20.68 -35.08 -0.21
N ALA A 248 21.91 -35.53 0.04
CA ALA A 248 22.95 -35.59 -0.97
C ALA A 248 22.91 -36.98 -1.64
N LYS A 249 22.82 -36.97 -2.98
CA LYS A 249 22.86 -38.10 -3.94
C LYS A 249 21.57 -38.89 -4.19
N SER A 250 21.49 -39.35 -5.45
CA SER A 250 20.33 -39.88 -6.17
C SER A 250 19.39 -40.72 -5.33
N THR A 251 18.18 -40.19 -5.12
CA THR A 251 17.10 -40.89 -4.42
C THR A 251 15.82 -40.75 -5.23
N THR A 252 15.15 -41.86 -5.50
CA THR A 252 13.86 -41.90 -6.19
C THR A 252 12.73 -41.67 -5.19
N LEU A 253 11.98 -40.57 -5.32
CA LEU A 253 10.83 -40.26 -4.47
C LEU A 253 9.53 -40.73 -5.11
N THR A 254 8.74 -41.53 -4.39
CA THR A 254 7.39 -41.93 -4.78
C THR A 254 6.39 -41.25 -3.85
N CYS A 255 5.54 -40.37 -4.38
CA CYS A 255 4.43 -39.75 -3.65
C CYS A 255 3.14 -40.49 -3.97
N ALA A 256 2.51 -41.07 -2.95
CA ALA A 256 1.12 -41.50 -3.01
C ALA A 256 0.29 -40.57 -2.10
N THR A 257 -0.79 -40.02 -2.64
CA THR A 257 -1.80 -39.15 -2.01
C THR A 257 -1.47 -37.66 -1.87
N THR A 258 -2.52 -36.84 -1.94
CA THR A 258 -2.53 -35.39 -2.16
C THR A 258 -1.74 -34.64 -1.08
N SER A 259 -0.50 -34.26 -1.40
CA SER A 259 0.32 -33.35 -0.60
C SER A 259 1.00 -32.32 -1.50
N THR A 260 0.85 -31.04 -1.18
CA THR A 260 1.68 -29.97 -1.72
C THR A 260 3.02 -29.97 -1.01
N ASN A 261 4.06 -30.50 -1.67
CA ASN A 261 5.45 -30.37 -1.24
C ASN A 261 6.19 -29.42 -2.17
N THR A 262 6.87 -28.43 -1.61
CA THR A 262 7.80 -27.56 -2.34
C THR A 262 9.19 -28.21 -2.27
N VAL A 263 9.72 -28.65 -3.41
CA VAL A 263 11.06 -29.22 -3.52
C VAL A 263 11.90 -28.30 -4.38
N THR A 264 13.03 -27.81 -3.85
CA THR A 264 14.03 -27.08 -4.63
C THR A 264 15.10 -28.08 -5.07
N VAL A 265 15.24 -28.30 -6.37
CA VAL A 265 16.27 -29.18 -6.95
C VAL A 265 17.32 -28.30 -7.62
N THR A 266 18.58 -28.49 -7.27
CA THR A 266 19.69 -27.60 -7.67
C THR A 266 20.64 -28.19 -8.71
N ASP A 267 20.33 -29.34 -9.33
CA ASP A 267 21.04 -29.86 -10.51
C ASP A 267 20.18 -30.85 -11.31
N ASP A 268 20.56 -31.12 -12.57
CA ASP A 268 19.82 -31.89 -13.59
C ASP A 268 19.15 -33.17 -13.04
N ALA A 269 17.88 -33.06 -12.68
CA ALA A 269 17.06 -34.17 -12.22
C ALA A 269 15.85 -34.34 -13.14
N THR A 270 15.61 -35.58 -13.57
CA THR A 270 14.41 -35.96 -14.32
C THR A 270 13.28 -36.31 -13.36
N LEU A 271 12.21 -35.54 -13.40
CA LEU A 271 11.01 -35.74 -12.58
C LEU A 271 10.01 -36.59 -13.37
N ILE A 272 9.64 -37.77 -12.83
CA ILE A 272 8.58 -38.62 -13.39
C ILE A 272 7.44 -38.69 -12.38
N CYS A 273 6.32 -38.04 -12.69
CA CYS A 273 5.11 -38.09 -11.88
C CYS A 273 4.12 -39.08 -12.51
N ASN A 274 3.81 -40.18 -11.81
CA ASN A 274 2.72 -41.07 -12.21
C ASN A 274 1.46 -40.67 -11.44
N SER A 275 0.50 -40.02 -12.11
CA SER A 275 -0.85 -39.88 -11.56
C SER A 275 -1.66 -41.14 -11.87
N THR A 276 -2.19 -41.77 -10.83
CA THR A 276 -3.23 -42.80 -10.97
C THR A 276 -4.57 -42.15 -10.64
N SER A 277 -5.47 -42.11 -11.63
CA SER A 277 -6.89 -41.80 -11.41
C SER A 277 -7.68 -43.09 -11.58
N THR A 278 -8.45 -43.49 -10.57
CA THR A 278 -9.38 -44.61 -10.66
C THR A 278 -10.80 -44.15 -10.98
N HIS A 279 -11.44 -44.95 -11.83
CA HIS A 279 -12.55 -44.65 -12.74
C HIS A 279 -13.97 -44.71 -12.12
N HIS A 280 -14.94 -44.11 -12.82
CA HIS A 280 -16.30 -44.66 -12.91
C HIS A 280 -16.37 -45.64 -14.11
N ALA A 281 -16.81 -46.87 -13.83
CA ALA A 281 -16.76 -48.01 -14.75
C ALA A 281 -17.88 -48.04 -15.80
N THR A 282 -17.57 -48.53 -17.02
CA THR A 282 -18.42 -49.49 -17.74
C THR A 282 -17.64 -50.20 -18.88
N LYS A 283 -17.75 -51.55 -18.89
CA LYS A 283 -17.43 -52.55 -19.94
C LYS A 283 -15.97 -52.81 -20.38
N ILE A 284 -15.43 -53.87 -19.79
CA ILE A 284 -14.64 -55.01 -20.31
C ILE A 284 -14.05 -54.89 -21.73
N HIS A 285 -12.71 -54.90 -21.84
CA HIS A 285 -11.93 -55.98 -22.50
C HIS A 285 -10.43 -55.89 -22.16
N ASN A 286 -9.82 -57.05 -21.94
CA ASN A 286 -8.40 -57.27 -21.63
C ASN A 286 -7.47 -56.85 -22.77
N SER A 287 -6.36 -56.17 -22.45
CA SER A 287 -5.05 -56.41 -23.08
C SER A 287 -3.94 -55.56 -22.42
N THR A 288 -2.91 -56.23 -21.93
CA THR A 288 -1.58 -55.69 -21.61
C THR A 288 -0.86 -55.23 -22.89
N SER A 289 -0.35 -54.00 -22.91
CA SER A 289 0.71 -53.61 -23.86
C SER A 289 1.52 -52.43 -23.35
N THR A 290 2.83 -52.67 -23.27
CA THR A 290 3.91 -51.70 -23.14
C THR A 290 4.12 -51.01 -24.48
N HIS A 291 3.76 -49.73 -24.61
CA HIS A 291 4.34 -48.88 -25.65
C HIS A 291 4.45 -47.43 -25.19
N HIS A 292 5.68 -46.91 -25.26
CA HIS A 292 5.94 -45.49 -25.40
C HIS A 292 5.14 -44.97 -26.60
N ILE A 293 4.19 -44.08 -26.33
CA ILE A 293 3.62 -43.22 -27.34
C ILE A 293 3.78 -41.79 -26.84
N THR A 294 4.76 -41.10 -27.43
CA THR A 294 4.79 -39.64 -27.47
C THR A 294 3.65 -39.20 -28.40
N THR A 295 2.62 -38.58 -27.86
CA THR A 295 1.61 -37.87 -28.67
C THR A 295 1.53 -36.42 -28.19
N THR A 296 2.03 -35.52 -29.03
CA THR A 296 1.93 -34.07 -28.91
C THR A 296 1.05 -33.56 -30.05
N TYR A 297 -0.17 -33.07 -29.79
CA TYR A 297 -0.89 -32.12 -30.67
C TYR A 297 -1.87 -31.28 -29.80
N HIS A 298 -1.61 -29.99 -29.54
CA HIS A 298 -1.81 -28.74 -30.33
C HIS A 298 -3.11 -27.99 -29.92
N THR A 299 -3.02 -27.02 -29.02
CA THR A 299 -2.95 -25.54 -29.22
C THR A 299 -4.20 -24.86 -29.80
N THR A 300 -4.72 -23.88 -29.08
CA THR A 300 -5.29 -22.67 -29.67
C THR A 300 -4.46 -21.48 -29.23
N ALA A 301 -3.76 -20.88 -30.21
CA ALA A 301 -3.03 -19.63 -30.07
C ALA A 301 -3.98 -18.44 -30.17
N THR A 302 -3.73 -17.36 -29.42
CA THR A 302 -4.14 -16.02 -29.85
C THR A 302 -3.04 -14.99 -29.58
N ARG A 303 -2.39 -14.61 -30.70
CA ARG A 303 -1.55 -13.45 -31.04
C ARG A 303 -0.67 -12.79 -29.97
N TYR A 304 0.63 -13.03 -30.14
CA TYR A 304 1.65 -12.00 -29.93
C TYR A 304 1.61 -11.01 -31.11
N THR A 305 1.41 -9.73 -30.83
CA THR A 305 1.93 -8.66 -31.68
C THR A 305 3.27 -8.25 -31.11
N SER A 306 4.35 -8.73 -31.74
CA SER A 306 5.67 -8.14 -31.58
C SER A 306 5.68 -6.76 -32.24
N SER A 307 6.00 -5.71 -31.50
CA SER A 307 6.52 -4.48 -32.09
C SER A 307 8.01 -4.39 -31.80
N ILE A 308 8.80 -4.71 -32.83
CA ILE A 308 10.20 -4.32 -32.97
C ILE A 308 10.20 -2.81 -33.20
N CYS A 309 11.03 -2.05 -32.47
CA CYS A 309 11.40 -0.70 -32.88
C CYS A 309 12.91 -0.65 -33.15
N ASN A 310 13.23 -0.72 -34.44
CA ASN A 310 14.51 -0.25 -34.98
C ASN A 310 14.56 1.27 -34.84
N THR A 311 15.68 1.80 -34.35
CA THR A 311 16.01 3.22 -34.41
C THR A 311 16.86 3.49 -35.64
N THR A 312 16.26 4.12 -36.66
CA THR A 312 16.96 4.89 -37.69
C THR A 312 16.06 6.06 -38.10
N SER A 313 16.51 7.30 -37.90
CA SER A 313 16.90 8.20 -38.99
C SER A 313 17.05 9.67 -38.53
N THR A 314 18.23 10.20 -38.82
CA THR A 314 18.59 11.53 -39.38
C THR A 314 17.70 12.76 -39.19
N HIS A 315 18.40 13.85 -38.81
CA HIS A 315 18.18 15.27 -39.09
C HIS A 315 17.18 15.62 -40.21
N HIS A 316 16.25 16.53 -39.93
CA HIS A 316 16.39 17.97 -40.20
C HIS A 316 15.41 18.78 -39.34
#